data_AF-A0A0F8HZI2-F1
#
_entry.id   AF-A0A0F8HZI2-F1
#
_cell.length_a   1.000
_cell.length_b   1.000
_cell.length_c   1.000
_cell.angle_alpha   90.00
_cell.angle_beta   90.00
_cell.angle_gamma   90.00
#
_symmetry.space_group_name_H-M   'P 1'
#
loop_
_entity.id
_entity.type
_entity.pdbx_description
1 polymer ?
#
loop_
_entity_poly.entity_id
_entity_poly.type
_entity_poly.pdbx_seq_one_letter_code
_entity_poly.pdbx_strand_id
1 'polypeptide(L)'
;MVQSKVEAHKIETAQDVNVEKSKLEQYFAANEKFFNSGDVNAKRAFFMLGQYCRKVSEIEEKQIAESGTESKFQARLAREISNNMSYRSFTIIMKLLDAAALKCNPTLFYKCSGACKELMINSNLVSDKKALSVEDGNMAFSLGLYQQFK
;
A
#
# COMPACT_ATOMS: atom_id res chain seq x y z
N MET A 1 -33.60 -37.37 -15.54
CA MET A 1 -32.77 -37.07 -14.34
C MET A 1 -31.37 -37.56 -14.67
N VAL A 2 -30.30 -36.77 -14.74
CA VAL A 2 -29.88 -35.65 -13.90
C VAL A 2 -29.10 -34.65 -14.77
N GLN A 3 -29.43 -33.36 -14.64
CA GLN A 3 -28.64 -32.24 -15.14
C GLN A 3 -27.43 -32.06 -14.22
N SER A 4 -26.21 -31.92 -14.74
CA SER A 4 -25.10 -31.33 -13.99
C SER A 4 -24.55 -30.13 -14.74
N LYS A 5 -25.06 -28.94 -14.38
CA LYS A 5 -24.39 -27.66 -14.60
C LYS A 5 -23.15 -27.65 -13.73
N VAL A 6 -21.96 -27.56 -14.33
CA VAL A 6 -20.75 -27.11 -13.63
C VAL A 6 -20.51 -25.69 -14.10
N GLU A 7 -20.77 -24.75 -13.19
CA GLU A 7 -20.51 -23.32 -13.37
C GLU A 7 -19.00 -23.09 -13.56
N ALA A 8 -18.66 -22.40 -14.63
CA ALA A 8 -17.32 -21.92 -14.88
C ALA A 8 -16.95 -20.88 -13.81
N HIS A 9 -16.21 -21.30 -12.79
CA HIS A 9 -15.38 -20.39 -12.02
C HIS A 9 -14.35 -19.77 -12.96
N LYS A 10 -14.53 -18.48 -13.29
CA LYS A 10 -13.48 -17.65 -13.86
C LYS A 10 -12.34 -17.59 -12.85
N ILE A 11 -11.32 -18.40 -13.09
CA ILE A 11 -10.02 -18.26 -12.45
C ILE A 11 -9.42 -16.99 -13.07
N GLU A 12 -9.37 -15.89 -12.32
CA GLU A 12 -8.55 -14.72 -12.64
C GLU A 12 -7.08 -15.14 -12.58
N THR A 13 -6.61 -15.76 -13.66
CA THR A 13 -5.24 -16.26 -13.82
C THR A 13 -4.27 -15.09 -13.96
N ALA A 14 -3.34 -14.97 -13.00
CA ALA A 14 -1.90 -14.59 -13.04
C ALA A 14 -1.36 -13.49 -14.01
N GLN A 15 -2.04 -13.14 -15.10
CA GLN A 15 -1.61 -12.15 -16.09
C GLN A 15 -1.72 -10.72 -15.57
N ASP A 16 -2.75 -10.40 -14.77
CA ASP A 16 -2.93 -9.04 -14.24
C ASP A 16 -1.82 -8.64 -13.26
N VAL A 17 -1.24 -9.61 -12.54
CA VAL A 17 -0.18 -9.36 -11.54
C VAL A 17 1.14 -8.91 -12.21
N ASN A 18 1.41 -9.36 -13.44
CA ASN A 18 2.66 -9.05 -14.14
C ASN A 18 2.60 -7.67 -14.83
N VAL A 19 1.41 -7.24 -15.27
CA VAL A 19 1.21 -5.92 -15.89
C VAL A 19 1.27 -4.80 -14.85
N GLU A 20 0.71 -5.01 -13.65
CA GLU A 20 0.74 -4.02 -12.55
C GLU A 20 2.16 -3.75 -12.06
N LYS A 21 3.02 -4.79 -11.97
CA LYS A 21 4.45 -4.64 -11.67
C LYS A 21 5.16 -3.77 -12.71
N SER A 22 4.87 -3.92 -14.00
CA SER A 22 5.51 -3.14 -15.06
C SER A 22 5.19 -1.63 -14.99
N LYS A 23 3.94 -1.26 -14.67
CA LYS A 23 3.54 0.15 -14.53
C LYS A 23 4.17 0.80 -13.30
N LEU A 24 4.23 0.06 -12.19
CA LEU A 24 4.90 0.50 -10.97
C LEU A 24 6.39 0.75 -11.21
N GLU A 25 7.07 -0.18 -11.89
CA GLU A 25 8.49 -0.07 -12.20
C GLU A 25 8.78 1.08 -13.17
N GLN A 26 7.96 1.26 -14.21
CA GLN A 26 8.06 2.40 -15.12
C GLN A 26 7.86 3.73 -14.40
N TYR A 27 6.87 3.80 -13.52
CA TYR A 27 6.61 5.00 -12.72
C TYR A 27 7.80 5.33 -11.80
N PHE A 28 8.37 4.33 -11.14
CA PHE A 28 9.54 4.51 -10.31
C PHE A 28 10.77 4.93 -11.10
N ALA A 29 11.03 4.31 -12.26
CA ALA A 29 12.13 4.69 -13.14
C ALA A 29 12.00 6.16 -13.61
N ALA A 30 10.80 6.61 -13.97
CA ALA A 30 10.55 7.99 -14.38
C ALA A 30 10.76 9.03 -13.25
N ASN A 31 10.60 8.60 -12.00
CA ASN A 31 10.71 9.45 -10.81
C ASN A 31 12.00 9.22 -10.02
N GLU A 32 12.92 8.37 -10.51
CA GLU A 32 14.16 8.01 -9.81
C GLU A 32 15.00 9.25 -9.47
N LYS A 33 15.03 10.24 -10.37
CA LYS A 33 15.72 11.53 -10.22
C LYS A 33 15.33 12.34 -8.99
N PHE A 34 14.17 12.07 -8.39
CA PHE A 34 13.73 12.80 -7.21
C PHE A 34 14.32 12.21 -5.93
N PHE A 35 14.77 10.96 -5.95
CA PHE A 35 15.22 10.27 -4.75
C PHE A 35 16.73 10.37 -4.55
N ASN A 36 17.16 10.49 -3.30
CA ASN A 36 18.57 10.71 -2.92
C ASN A 36 19.29 9.43 -2.47
N SER A 37 18.58 8.35 -2.14
CA SER A 37 19.13 7.10 -1.62
C SER A 37 19.20 5.96 -2.65
N GLY A 38 19.97 4.90 -2.36
CA GLY A 38 20.06 3.71 -3.22
C GLY A 38 19.09 2.57 -2.90
N ASP A 39 18.29 2.66 -1.82
CA ASP A 39 17.41 1.56 -1.40
C ASP A 39 16.08 1.58 -2.15
N VAL A 40 16.10 0.97 -3.34
CA VAL A 40 14.94 0.87 -4.24
C VAL A 40 13.77 0.12 -3.58
N ASN A 41 14.04 -0.93 -2.81
CA ASN A 41 13.00 -1.74 -2.17
C ASN A 41 12.30 -0.96 -1.06
N ALA A 42 13.04 -0.20 -0.25
CA ALA A 42 12.46 0.69 0.75
C ALA A 42 11.52 1.71 0.11
N LYS A 43 11.96 2.41 -0.94
CA LYS A 43 11.12 3.40 -1.65
C LYS A 43 9.85 2.76 -2.19
N ARG A 44 9.97 1.60 -2.85
CA ARG A 44 8.81 0.84 -3.35
C ARG A 44 7.88 0.44 -2.22
N ALA A 45 8.40 0.02 -1.07
CA ALA A 45 7.58 -0.32 0.09
C ALA A 45 6.77 0.90 0.59
N PHE A 46 7.41 2.06 0.78
CA PHE A 46 6.71 3.28 1.20
C PHE A 46 5.68 3.76 0.18
N PHE A 47 5.97 3.63 -1.11
CA PHE A 47 5.00 3.94 -2.16
C PHE A 47 3.80 2.98 -2.14
N MET A 48 4.04 1.68 -2.00
CA MET A 48 2.95 0.70 -1.89
C MET A 48 2.13 0.92 -0.62
N LEU A 49 2.76 1.38 0.47
CA LEU A 49 2.05 1.80 1.67
C LEU A 49 1.12 2.99 1.40
N GLY A 50 1.57 3.98 0.61
CA GLY A 50 0.73 5.10 0.16
C GLY A 50 -0.47 4.64 -0.67
N GLN A 51 -0.26 3.72 -1.62
CA GLN A 51 -1.35 3.13 -2.41
C GLN A 51 -2.35 2.38 -1.53
N TYR A 52 -1.86 1.62 -0.56
CA TYR A 52 -2.70 0.88 0.37
C TYR A 52 -3.52 1.83 1.25
N CYS A 53 -2.87 2.87 1.77
CA CYS A 53 -3.51 3.93 2.53
C CYS A 53 -4.66 4.56 1.76
N ARG A 54 -4.44 4.97 0.50
CA ARG A 54 -5.50 5.51 -0.36
C ARG A 54 -6.67 4.53 -0.50
N LYS A 55 -6.40 3.28 -0.90
CA LYS A 55 -7.44 2.28 -1.18
C LYS A 55 -8.31 1.99 0.05
N VAL A 56 -7.72 1.92 1.25
CA VAL A 56 -8.46 1.71 2.50
C VAL A 56 -9.26 2.95 2.87
N SER A 57 -8.66 4.14 2.78
CA SER A 57 -9.35 5.40 3.08
C SER A 57 -10.55 5.64 2.16
N GLU A 58 -10.43 5.38 0.85
CA GLU A 58 -11.53 5.51 -0.11
C GLU A 58 -12.73 4.61 0.22
N ILE A 59 -12.50 3.42 0.80
CA ILE A 59 -13.57 2.52 1.24
C ILE A 59 -14.19 3.02 2.54
N GLU A 60 -13.36 3.40 3.51
CA GLU A 60 -13.82 3.94 4.79
C GLU A 60 -14.64 5.22 4.61
N GLU A 61 -14.23 6.14 3.73
CA GLU A 61 -14.98 7.37 3.43
C GLU A 61 -16.39 7.09 2.91
N LYS A 62 -16.55 6.07 2.05
CA LYS A 62 -17.88 5.63 1.58
C LYS A 62 -18.73 5.10 2.73
N GLN A 63 -18.14 4.27 3.60
CA GLN A 63 -18.85 3.73 4.77
C GLN A 63 -19.23 4.83 5.77
N ILE A 64 -18.39 5.85 5.96
CA ILE A 64 -18.68 7.01 6.81
C ILE A 64 -19.81 7.85 6.21
N ALA A 65 -19.78 8.10 4.91
CA ALA A 65 -20.85 8.83 4.22
C ALA A 65 -22.21 8.11 4.37
N GLU A 66 -22.21 6.79 4.42
CA GLU A 66 -23.42 5.97 4.61
C GLU A 66 -23.86 5.88 6.09
N SER A 67 -22.92 5.86 7.04
CA SER A 67 -23.20 5.64 8.48
C SER A 67 -23.27 6.90 9.33
N GLY A 68 -22.73 8.03 8.86
CA GLY A 68 -22.70 9.31 9.58
C GLY A 68 -21.76 9.36 10.78
N THR A 69 -20.90 8.35 10.98
CA THR A 69 -20.02 8.24 12.16
C THR A 69 -18.57 8.61 11.90
N GLU A 70 -17.93 9.29 12.85
CA GLU A 70 -16.51 9.64 12.81
C GLU A 70 -15.61 8.41 12.95
N SER A 71 -14.64 8.24 12.03
CA SER A 71 -13.73 7.09 12.03
C SER A 71 -12.49 7.33 12.90
N LYS A 72 -12.45 6.66 14.06
CA LYS A 72 -11.26 6.60 14.93
C LYS A 72 -10.02 6.08 14.20
N PHE A 73 -10.21 5.25 13.17
CA PHE A 73 -9.14 4.78 12.29
C PHE A 73 -8.55 5.94 11.49
N GLN A 74 -9.37 6.74 10.81
CA GLN A 74 -8.91 7.88 10.01
C GLN A 74 -8.17 8.91 10.86
N ALA A 75 -8.69 9.25 12.04
CA ALA A 75 -8.02 10.18 12.95
C ALA A 75 -6.63 9.69 13.38
N ARG A 76 -6.49 8.38 13.63
CA ARG A 76 -5.20 7.78 14.00
C ARG A 76 -4.27 7.69 12.79
N LEU A 77 -4.78 7.32 11.62
CA LEU A 77 -4.02 7.28 10.37
C LEU A 77 -3.47 8.67 10.01
N ALA A 78 -4.31 9.72 10.07
CA ALA A 78 -3.94 11.11 9.81
C ALA A 78 -2.77 11.58 10.70
N ARG A 79 -2.79 11.19 11.99
CA ARG A 79 -1.70 11.50 12.92
C ARG A 79 -0.39 10.83 12.51
N GLU A 80 -0.44 9.55 12.16
CA GLU A 80 0.77 8.79 11.81
C GLU A 80 1.36 9.24 10.48
N ILE A 81 0.52 9.59 9.49
CA ILE A 81 1.00 10.09 8.19
C ILE A 81 1.56 11.52 8.25
N SER A 82 1.20 12.28 9.29
CA SER A 82 1.75 13.62 9.54
C SER A 82 3.16 13.58 10.15
N ASN A 83 3.60 12.41 10.63
CA ASN A 83 4.94 12.22 11.14
C ASN A 83 5.91 11.88 10.01
N ASN A 84 7.22 12.04 10.26
CA ASN A 84 8.26 11.59 9.34
C ASN A 84 8.10 10.10 9.01
N MET A 85 8.18 9.76 7.72
CA MET A 85 8.11 8.38 7.23
C MET A 85 9.39 7.61 7.58
N SER A 86 9.42 7.10 8.80
CA SER A 86 10.43 6.18 9.32
C SER A 86 9.97 4.72 9.20
N TYR A 87 10.88 3.78 9.41
CA TYR A 87 10.53 2.35 9.53
C TYR A 87 9.49 2.09 10.64
N ARG A 88 9.55 2.86 11.73
CA ARG A 88 8.57 2.79 12.82
C ARG A 88 7.20 3.27 12.34
N SER A 89 7.14 4.41 11.66
CA SER A 89 5.90 4.96 11.10
C SER A 89 5.29 3.97 10.10
N PHE A 90 6.10 3.41 9.21
CA PHE A 90 5.69 2.36 8.27
C PHE A 90 5.01 1.18 8.99
N THR A 91 5.65 0.66 10.04
CA THR A 91 5.14 -0.48 10.80
C THR A 91 3.80 -0.16 11.48
N ILE A 92 3.66 1.03 12.05
CA ILE A 92 2.43 1.45 12.72
C ILE A 92 1.30 1.63 11.70
N ILE A 93 1.55 2.34 10.60
CA ILE A 93 0.58 2.58 9.53
C ILE A 93 0.13 1.24 8.93
N MET A 94 1.06 0.33 8.63
CA MET A 94 0.73 -1.01 8.14
C MET A 94 -0.25 -1.75 9.05
N LYS A 95 -0.04 -1.74 10.36
CA LYS A 95 -0.94 -2.40 11.31
C LYS A 95 -2.34 -1.77 11.33
N LEU A 96 -2.41 -0.44 11.20
CA LEU A 96 -3.68 0.27 11.14
C LEU A 96 -4.45 -0.09 9.87
N LEU A 97 -3.78 -0.06 8.73
CA LEU A 97 -4.36 -0.40 7.44
C LEU A 97 -4.79 -1.87 7.40
N ASP A 98 -3.97 -2.80 7.91
CA ASP A 98 -4.32 -4.22 7.99
C ASP A 98 -5.60 -4.44 8.83
N ALA A 99 -5.69 -3.79 9.99
CA ALA A 99 -6.86 -3.92 10.86
C ALA A 99 -8.14 -3.33 10.24
N ALA A 100 -8.03 -2.25 9.46
CA ALA A 100 -9.15 -1.66 8.74
C ALA A 100 -9.54 -2.49 7.52
N ALA A 101 -8.57 -2.87 6.68
CA ALA A 101 -8.78 -3.68 5.48
C ALA A 101 -9.43 -5.02 5.80
N LEU A 102 -9.02 -5.71 6.86
CA LEU A 102 -9.67 -6.97 7.27
C LEU A 102 -11.16 -6.82 7.62
N LYS A 103 -11.62 -5.61 7.95
CA LYS A 103 -13.03 -5.32 8.22
C LYS A 103 -13.77 -4.87 6.98
N CYS A 104 -13.19 -3.98 6.19
CA CYS A 104 -13.87 -3.33 5.07
C CYS A 104 -13.69 -4.07 3.73
N ASN A 105 -12.52 -4.69 3.49
CA ASN A 105 -12.22 -5.50 2.31
C ASN A 105 -10.99 -6.41 2.53
N PRO A 106 -11.19 -7.67 2.98
CA PRO A 106 -10.08 -8.60 3.25
C PRO A 106 -9.18 -8.86 2.05
N THR A 107 -9.68 -8.73 0.83
CA THR A 107 -8.88 -8.92 -0.40
C THR A 107 -7.77 -7.87 -0.50
N LEU A 108 -8.02 -6.64 -0.04
CA LEU A 108 -6.99 -5.59 0.00
C LEU A 108 -5.86 -5.94 0.96
N PHE A 109 -6.17 -6.56 2.09
CA PHE A 109 -5.14 -7.02 3.02
C PHE A 109 -4.19 -8.00 2.32
N TYR A 110 -4.69 -9.04 1.67
CA TYR A 110 -3.83 -10.02 1.00
C TYR A 110 -3.03 -9.43 -0.17
N LYS A 111 -3.65 -8.55 -0.96
CA LYS A 111 -2.99 -7.94 -2.14
C LYS A 111 -1.95 -6.88 -1.74
N CYS A 112 -2.29 -5.98 -0.83
CA CYS A 112 -1.45 -4.82 -0.51
C CYS A 112 -0.48 -5.10 0.65
N SER A 113 -0.94 -5.80 1.69
CA SER A 113 -0.11 -6.04 2.89
C SER A 113 1.07 -6.95 2.58
N GLY A 114 0.84 -8.01 1.81
CA GLY A 114 1.89 -8.93 1.36
C GLY A 114 2.99 -8.21 0.58
N ALA A 115 2.60 -7.42 -0.43
CA ALA A 115 3.54 -6.67 -1.27
C ALA A 115 4.36 -5.66 -0.46
N CYS A 116 3.73 -4.91 0.46
CA CYS A 116 4.43 -3.95 1.31
C CYS A 116 5.47 -4.65 2.21
N LYS A 117 5.10 -5.77 2.83
CA LYS A 117 5.96 -6.54 3.74
C LYS A 117 7.12 -7.20 2.99
N GLU A 118 6.85 -7.79 1.82
CA GLU A 118 7.88 -8.40 0.98
C GLU A 118 8.95 -7.39 0.56
N LEU A 119 8.54 -6.22 0.07
CA LEU A 119 9.47 -5.14 -0.30
C LEU A 119 10.26 -4.65 0.91
N MET A 120 9.62 -4.53 2.06
CA MET A 120 10.25 -4.08 3.29
C MET A 120 11.27 -5.09 3.82
N ILE A 121 10.97 -6.39 3.79
CA ILE A 121 11.90 -7.47 4.19
C ILE A 121 13.14 -7.48 3.29
N ASN A 122 12.95 -7.23 1.99
CA ASN A 122 14.04 -7.21 1.00
C ASN A 122 14.77 -5.85 0.93
N SER A 123 14.43 -4.90 1.80
CA SER A 123 15.10 -3.60 1.86
C SER A 123 16.37 -3.65 2.70
N ASN A 124 17.28 -2.72 2.45
CA ASN A 124 18.52 -2.56 3.20
C ASN A 124 18.32 -1.74 4.49
N LEU A 125 17.07 -1.50 4.91
CA LEU A 125 16.64 -0.67 6.05
C LEU A 125 17.07 -1.17 7.44
N VAL A 126 18.05 -2.06 7.52
CA VAL A 126 18.48 -2.67 8.78
C VAL A 126 19.41 -1.70 9.53
N SER A 127 18.80 -0.86 10.37
CA SER A 127 19.36 0.11 11.35
C SER A 127 19.43 1.58 10.92
N ASP A 128 19.38 2.48 11.93
CA ASP A 128 19.45 3.95 11.83
C ASP A 128 20.64 4.49 11.01
N LYS A 129 21.60 3.64 10.62
CA LYS A 129 22.79 4.01 9.85
C LYS A 129 22.72 3.66 8.35
N LYS A 130 21.66 2.96 7.90
CA LYS A 130 21.43 2.58 6.48
C LYS A 130 19.98 2.81 6.05
N ALA A 131 19.24 3.62 6.79
CA ALA A 131 17.84 3.88 6.54
C ALA A 131 17.63 4.74 5.28
N LEU A 132 16.48 4.54 4.62
CA LEU A 132 15.93 5.49 3.66
C LEU A 132 15.82 6.85 4.34
N SER A 133 16.25 7.92 3.66
CA SER A 133 16.13 9.25 4.25
C SER A 133 14.65 9.60 4.47
N VAL A 134 14.38 10.47 5.44
CA VAL A 134 13.02 10.92 5.74
C VAL A 134 12.38 11.55 4.50
N GLU A 135 13.16 12.31 3.72
CA GLU A 135 12.71 12.93 2.47
C GLU A 135 12.27 11.90 1.44
N ASP A 136 13.09 10.87 1.21
CA ASP A 136 12.79 9.80 0.26
C ASP A 136 11.58 8.98 0.72
N GLY A 137 11.46 8.71 2.03
CA GLY A 137 10.31 8.01 2.61
C GLY A 137 9.02 8.81 2.45
N ASN A 138 9.05 10.09 2.81
CA ASN A 138 7.90 11.00 2.69
C ASN A 138 7.47 11.15 1.23
N MET A 139 8.42 11.31 0.32
CA MET A 139 8.16 11.44 -1.09
C MET A 139 7.61 10.15 -1.70
N ALA A 140 8.23 9.00 -1.45
CA ALA A 140 7.75 7.72 -1.94
C ALA A 140 6.31 7.47 -1.48
N PHE A 141 6.04 7.66 -0.19
CA PHE A 141 4.70 7.53 0.39
C PHE A 141 3.70 8.48 -0.28
N SER A 142 4.06 9.76 -0.42
CA SER A 142 3.18 10.77 -1.03
C SER A 142 2.87 10.48 -2.49
N LEU A 143 3.88 10.10 -3.28
CA LEU A 143 3.67 9.66 -4.67
C LEU A 143 2.73 8.45 -4.71
N GLY A 144 2.89 7.50 -3.78
CA GLY A 144 2.00 6.35 -3.64
C GLY A 144 0.57 6.74 -3.29
N LEU A 145 0.38 7.75 -2.45
CA LEU A 145 -0.94 8.24 -2.04
C LEU A 145 -1.69 8.89 -3.21
N TYR A 146 -1.01 9.62 -4.09
CA TYR A 146 -1.66 10.37 -5.18
C TYR A 146 -1.66 9.66 -6.53
N GLN A 147 -0.75 8.69 -6.75
CA GLN A 147 -0.68 8.00 -8.02
C GLN A 147 -1.89 7.08 -8.22
N GLN A 148 -2.56 7.23 -9.35
CA GLN A 148 -3.64 6.33 -9.76
C GLN A 148 -3.13 5.41 -10.87
N PHE A 149 -2.90 4.15 -10.57
CA PHE A 149 -2.76 3.14 -11.63
C PHE A 149 -4.16 2.83 -12.15
N LYS A 150 -4.43 3.26 -13.38
CA LYS A 150 -5.59 2.83 -14.16
C LYS A 150 -5.39 1.41 -14.67
#